data_AF-A0A516P0S2-F1
#
_entry.id   AF-A0A516P0S2-F1
#
_cell.length_a   1.000
_cell.length_b   1.000
_cell.length_c   1.000
_cell.angle_alpha   90.00
_cell.angle_beta   90.00
_cell.angle_gamma   90.00
#
_symmetry.space_group_name_H-M   'P 1'
#
loop_
_entity.id
_entity.type
_entity.pdbx_description
1 polymer ?
#
loop_
_entity_poly.entity_id
_entity_poly.type
_entity_poly.pdbx_seq_one_letter_code
_entity_poly.pdbx_strand_id
1 'polypeptide(L)'
;MMSPDAGGTDQVSQNRGYVAIPEVGDQVMVGFVHNHPDRPFVMGGMFHGGTGLGGGAQNHMRSIQTKSGIKVLMNDNEKSVTILDPSGNTYFMDGNGNIEVTAPNDITFTAGKNMNINVGQNMTTSVGANKSNTIGMNNSETVAMNDTQSVGAMKMTSVVGDASMFITGKLTEMIEGDVHSETKMERNEVSEGKIVTQSSGTNEQHSEKTVKNNSAEKGNNF
;
A
#
# COMPACT_ATOMS: atom_id res chain seq x y z
N MET A 1 -33.37 -18.95 -13.89
CA MET A 1 -33.00 -18.30 -15.17
C MET A 1 -32.62 -19.40 -16.15
N MET A 2 -33.40 -19.64 -17.21
CA MET A 2 -32.87 -20.38 -18.35
C MET A 2 -31.92 -19.43 -19.09
N SER A 3 -30.62 -19.70 -19.03
CA SER A 3 -29.62 -18.83 -19.66
C SER A 3 -29.68 -19.06 -21.18
N PRO A 4 -29.93 -18.02 -22.02
CA PRO A 4 -30.28 -18.22 -23.43
C PRO A 4 -29.18 -18.73 -24.36
N ASP A 5 -27.97 -19.04 -23.87
CA ASP A 5 -26.88 -19.43 -24.76
C ASP A 5 -25.82 -20.30 -24.05
N ALA A 6 -25.82 -21.60 -24.31
CA ALA A 6 -24.76 -22.51 -23.92
C ALA A 6 -23.95 -23.00 -25.14
N GLY A 7 -23.85 -22.18 -26.20
CA GLY A 7 -22.94 -22.40 -27.32
C GLY A 7 -21.55 -21.80 -27.09
N GLY A 8 -20.55 -22.31 -27.81
CA GLY A 8 -19.19 -21.75 -27.87
C GLY A 8 -18.96 -20.87 -29.11
N THR A 9 -17.87 -20.11 -29.12
CA THR A 9 -17.25 -19.51 -30.32
C THR A 9 -15.82 -20.01 -30.47
N ASP A 10 -15.16 -19.69 -31.58
CA ASP A 10 -13.73 -19.94 -31.78
C ASP A 10 -12.83 -19.28 -30.71
N GLN A 11 -13.35 -18.29 -29.97
CA GLN A 11 -12.64 -17.60 -28.89
C GLN A 11 -12.99 -18.14 -27.49
N VAL A 12 -14.17 -18.75 -27.31
CA VAL A 12 -14.64 -19.30 -26.03
C VAL A 12 -15.34 -20.63 -26.29
N SER A 13 -14.67 -21.74 -26.00
CA SER A 13 -15.17 -23.10 -26.25
C SER A 13 -16.09 -23.66 -25.16
N GLN A 14 -16.32 -22.90 -24.09
CA GLN A 14 -17.14 -23.30 -22.94
C GLN A 14 -18.51 -22.60 -22.95
N ASN A 15 -19.49 -23.18 -22.23
CA ASN A 15 -20.83 -22.60 -22.07
C ASN A 15 -20.76 -21.15 -21.55
N ARG A 16 -21.56 -20.27 -22.15
CA ARG A 16 -21.67 -18.86 -21.76
C ARG A 16 -22.89 -18.63 -20.86
N GLY A 17 -22.93 -17.50 -20.14
CA GLY A 17 -24.06 -17.13 -19.26
C GLY A 17 -23.90 -17.57 -17.80
N TYR A 18 -25.02 -17.63 -17.05
CA TYR A 18 -25.02 -18.00 -15.63
C TYR A 18 -25.08 -19.52 -15.48
N VAL A 19 -23.97 -20.13 -15.07
CA VAL A 19 -23.85 -21.58 -14.87
C VAL A 19 -23.75 -21.88 -13.38
N ALA A 20 -24.86 -22.29 -12.78
CA ALA A 20 -24.92 -22.84 -11.42
C ALA A 20 -25.70 -24.15 -11.49
N ILE A 21 -24.98 -25.26 -11.59
CA ILE A 21 -25.57 -26.60 -11.65
C ILE A 21 -25.90 -27.03 -10.22
N PRO A 22 -27.15 -27.41 -9.93
CA PRO A 22 -27.50 -27.95 -8.62
C PRO A 22 -26.63 -29.16 -8.27
N GLU A 23 -26.20 -29.23 -7.02
CA GLU A 23 -25.42 -30.35 -6.50
C GLU A 23 -26.30 -31.42 -5.87
N VAL A 24 -25.73 -32.60 -5.62
CA VAL A 24 -26.42 -33.67 -4.87
C VAL A 24 -26.81 -33.14 -3.49
N GLY A 25 -28.12 -33.15 -3.20
CA GLY A 25 -28.69 -32.61 -1.96
C GLY A 25 -29.47 -31.31 -2.15
N ASP A 26 -29.29 -30.61 -3.27
CA ASP A 26 -30.05 -29.41 -3.60
C ASP A 26 -31.49 -29.76 -3.99
N GLN A 27 -32.42 -28.90 -3.59
CA GLN A 27 -33.77 -28.94 -4.13
C GLN A 27 -33.77 -28.25 -5.50
N VAL A 28 -34.43 -28.86 -6.47
CA VAL A 28 -34.48 -28.37 -7.85
C VAL A 28 -35.91 -28.28 -8.35
N MET A 29 -36.14 -27.36 -9.28
CA MET A 29 -37.34 -27.42 -10.10
C MET A 29 -37.11 -28.36 -11.27
N VAL A 30 -38.00 -29.33 -11.44
CA VAL A 30 -37.98 -30.30 -12.55
C VAL A 30 -39.03 -29.89 -13.57
N GLY A 31 -38.59 -29.70 -14.82
CA GLY A 31 -39.46 -29.56 -15.99
C GLY A 31 -39.58 -30.89 -16.72
N PHE A 32 -40.60 -31.03 -17.56
CA PHE A 32 -40.84 -32.24 -18.34
C PHE A 32 -40.98 -31.89 -19.81
N VAL A 33 -40.21 -32.54 -20.69
CA VAL A 33 -40.27 -32.28 -22.13
C VAL A 33 -41.67 -32.61 -22.65
N HIS A 34 -42.34 -31.63 -23.26
CA HIS A 34 -43.75 -31.73 -23.70
C HIS A 34 -44.73 -32.11 -22.57
N ASN A 35 -44.43 -31.74 -21.31
CA ASN A 35 -45.20 -32.14 -20.13
C ASN A 35 -45.34 -33.67 -19.95
N HIS A 36 -44.41 -34.44 -20.52
CA HIS A 36 -44.41 -35.90 -20.38
C HIS A 36 -43.60 -36.32 -19.14
N PRO A 37 -44.22 -36.94 -18.11
CA PRO A 37 -43.55 -37.24 -16.84
C PRO A 37 -42.30 -38.13 -16.99
N ASP A 38 -42.25 -39.01 -17.99
CA ASP A 38 -41.07 -39.85 -18.25
C ASP A 38 -39.88 -39.12 -18.92
N ARG A 39 -39.97 -37.79 -19.12
CA ARG A 39 -38.92 -36.99 -19.75
C ARG A 39 -38.53 -35.77 -18.89
N PRO A 40 -38.07 -35.98 -17.64
CA PRO A 40 -37.68 -34.90 -16.75
C PRO A 40 -36.38 -34.22 -17.20
N PHE A 41 -36.25 -32.93 -16.90
CA PHE A 41 -34.99 -32.19 -16.95
C PHE A 41 -34.95 -31.15 -15.82
N VAL A 42 -33.75 -30.85 -15.32
CA VAL A 42 -33.56 -29.88 -14.24
C VAL A 42 -33.60 -28.46 -14.81
N MET A 43 -34.50 -27.63 -14.30
CA MET A 43 -34.62 -26.21 -14.69
C MET A 43 -33.71 -25.29 -13.87
N GLY A 44 -33.28 -25.75 -12.69
CA GLY A 44 -32.38 -25.02 -11.79
C GLY A 44 -32.67 -25.32 -10.31
N GLY A 45 -31.80 -24.81 -9.44
CA GLY A 45 -31.97 -24.89 -7.99
C GLY A 45 -33.18 -24.07 -7.51
N MET A 46 -33.87 -24.58 -6.50
CA MET A 46 -34.99 -23.92 -5.83
C MET A 46 -34.51 -23.31 -4.52
N PHE A 47 -34.47 -21.98 -4.44
CA PHE A 47 -34.17 -21.26 -3.21
C PHE A 47 -35.45 -21.12 -2.37
N HIS A 48 -35.40 -21.47 -1.09
CA HIS A 48 -36.48 -21.23 -0.13
C HIS A 48 -35.94 -20.52 1.12
N GLY A 49 -36.74 -19.62 1.69
CA GLY A 49 -36.30 -18.69 2.76
C GLY A 49 -35.87 -19.33 4.09
N GLY A 50 -35.91 -20.66 4.21
CA GLY A 50 -35.43 -21.39 5.40
C GLY A 50 -33.93 -21.74 5.36
N THR A 51 -33.29 -21.68 4.19
CA THR A 51 -31.89 -22.11 3.99
C THR A 51 -31.02 -21.06 3.27
N GLY A 52 -31.61 -19.98 2.77
CA GLY A 52 -30.89 -18.90 2.07
C GLY A 52 -30.45 -17.76 2.99
N LEU A 53 -29.33 -17.11 2.65
CA LEU A 53 -28.91 -15.82 3.22
C LEU A 53 -29.71 -14.66 2.58
N GLY A 54 -31.05 -14.78 2.51
CA GLY A 54 -31.96 -13.88 1.80
C GLY A 54 -33.40 -14.43 1.79
N GLY A 55 -34.38 -13.64 1.32
CA GLY A 55 -35.78 -14.09 1.28
C GLY A 55 -36.52 -14.07 2.63
N GLY A 56 -35.97 -13.41 3.65
CA GLY A 56 -36.66 -13.14 4.92
C GLY A 56 -37.78 -12.10 4.77
N ALA A 57 -38.51 -11.81 5.86
CA ALA A 57 -39.76 -11.01 5.83
C ALA A 57 -39.63 -9.62 5.16
N GLN A 58 -38.44 -9.00 5.20
CA GLN A 58 -38.17 -7.72 4.53
C GLN A 58 -37.40 -7.85 3.20
N ASN A 59 -36.88 -9.05 2.90
CA ASN A 59 -36.12 -9.36 1.69
C ASN A 59 -35.01 -8.36 1.31
N HIS A 60 -34.39 -7.75 2.33
CA HIS A 60 -33.34 -6.74 2.17
C HIS A 60 -31.96 -7.35 1.88
N MET A 61 -31.79 -8.66 2.08
CA MET A 61 -30.53 -9.37 1.84
C MET A 61 -30.63 -10.23 0.59
N ARG A 62 -29.66 -10.08 -0.31
CA ARG A 62 -29.46 -10.90 -1.50
C ARG A 62 -28.07 -11.50 -1.44
N SER A 63 -27.93 -12.74 -1.87
CA SER A 63 -26.66 -13.45 -1.77
C SER A 63 -26.40 -14.39 -2.93
N ILE A 64 -25.12 -14.56 -3.24
CA ILE A 64 -24.58 -15.69 -4.00
C ILE A 64 -23.70 -16.45 -3.03
N GLN A 65 -23.95 -17.75 -2.87
CA GLN A 65 -23.16 -18.61 -1.99
C GLN A 65 -22.79 -19.91 -2.70
N THR A 66 -21.53 -20.31 -2.61
CA THR A 66 -21.07 -21.63 -3.06
C THR A 66 -21.06 -22.62 -1.91
N LYS A 67 -21.04 -23.93 -2.22
CA LYS A 67 -20.90 -24.99 -1.22
C LYS A 67 -19.66 -24.85 -0.34
N SER A 68 -18.56 -24.36 -0.91
CA SER A 68 -17.32 -24.14 -0.15
C SER A 68 -17.44 -22.99 0.85
N GLY A 69 -18.47 -22.14 0.76
CA GLY A 69 -18.69 -21.02 1.67
C GLY A 69 -18.21 -19.66 1.15
N ILE A 70 -17.86 -19.56 -0.14
CA ILE A 70 -17.61 -18.27 -0.80
C ILE A 70 -18.94 -17.53 -0.92
N LYS A 71 -18.95 -16.24 -0.58
CA LYS A 71 -20.15 -15.42 -0.52
C LYS A 71 -19.96 -14.09 -1.23
N VAL A 72 -21.00 -13.66 -1.93
CA VAL A 72 -21.24 -12.26 -2.28
C VAL A 72 -22.57 -11.87 -1.64
N LEU A 73 -22.56 -10.92 -0.72
CA LEU A 73 -23.71 -10.46 0.05
C LEU A 73 -24.03 -9.01 -0.36
N MET A 74 -25.30 -8.72 -0.62
CA MET A 74 -25.81 -7.41 -0.96
C MET A 74 -26.96 -7.07 0.00
N ASN A 75 -26.81 -5.99 0.76
CA ASN A 75 -27.76 -5.57 1.77
C ASN A 75 -28.42 -4.24 1.35
N ASP A 76 -29.69 -4.26 0.98
CA ASP A 76 -30.45 -3.09 0.53
C ASP A 76 -30.74 -2.09 1.68
N ASN A 77 -30.78 -2.55 2.94
CA ASN A 77 -30.99 -1.68 4.10
C ASN A 77 -29.74 -0.85 4.41
N GLU A 78 -28.57 -1.49 4.41
CA GLU A 78 -27.27 -0.83 4.62
C GLU A 78 -26.71 -0.21 3.35
N LYS A 79 -27.25 -0.60 2.19
CA LYS A 79 -26.70 -0.30 0.85
C LYS A 79 -25.26 -0.80 0.70
N SER A 80 -24.95 -1.92 1.34
CA SER A 80 -23.60 -2.48 1.47
C SER A 80 -23.40 -3.72 0.60
N VAL A 81 -22.15 -4.01 0.26
CA VAL A 81 -21.73 -5.21 -0.47
C VAL A 81 -20.54 -5.85 0.23
N THR A 82 -20.59 -7.16 0.44
CA THR A 82 -19.49 -7.95 1.02
C THR A 82 -19.13 -9.11 0.11
N ILE A 83 -17.86 -9.24 -0.27
CA ILE A 83 -17.29 -10.45 -0.87
C ILE A 83 -16.43 -11.12 0.19
N LEU A 84 -16.68 -12.39 0.46
CA LEU A 84 -16.03 -13.16 1.53
C LEU A 84 -15.68 -14.57 1.03
N ASP A 85 -14.50 -15.05 1.43
CA ASP A 85 -14.16 -16.48 1.33
C ASP A 85 -14.10 -17.16 2.72
N PRO A 86 -14.08 -18.50 2.77
CA PRO A 86 -14.07 -19.24 4.04
C PRO A 86 -12.81 -19.05 4.89
N SER A 87 -11.72 -18.53 4.30
CA SER A 87 -10.48 -18.26 5.02
C SER A 87 -10.52 -16.93 5.78
N GLY A 88 -11.52 -16.09 5.51
CA GLY A 88 -11.71 -14.80 6.18
C GLY A 88 -11.23 -13.60 5.36
N ASN A 89 -10.90 -13.76 4.08
CA ASN A 89 -10.60 -12.62 3.20
C ASN A 89 -11.88 -11.85 2.91
N THR A 90 -11.84 -10.52 3.01
CA THR A 90 -13.00 -9.66 2.81
C THR A 90 -12.71 -8.53 1.82
N TYR A 91 -13.73 -8.21 1.01
CA TYR A 91 -13.86 -6.95 0.30
C TYR A 91 -15.22 -6.37 0.65
N PHE A 92 -15.22 -5.28 1.42
CA PHE A 92 -16.43 -4.70 1.99
C PHE A 92 -16.62 -3.25 1.51
N MET A 93 -17.79 -2.96 0.95
CA MET A 93 -18.26 -1.62 0.61
C MET A 93 -19.44 -1.30 1.51
N ASP A 94 -19.35 -0.22 2.29
CA ASP A 94 -20.27 0.02 3.42
C ASP A 94 -21.54 0.80 3.08
N GLY A 95 -21.69 1.26 1.83
CA GLY A 95 -22.81 2.09 1.38
C GLY A 95 -22.71 3.58 1.74
N ASN A 96 -21.69 3.99 2.51
CA ASN A 96 -21.43 5.37 2.91
C ASN A 96 -20.18 5.96 2.23
N GLY A 97 -19.64 5.24 1.24
CA GLY A 97 -18.48 5.67 0.45
C GLY A 97 -17.14 5.10 0.91
N ASN A 98 -17.15 4.16 1.87
CA ASN A 98 -15.93 3.52 2.36
C ASN A 98 -15.76 2.12 1.75
N ILE A 99 -14.50 1.70 1.64
CA ILE A 99 -14.11 0.34 1.25
C ILE A 99 -13.07 -0.18 2.24
N GLU A 100 -13.26 -1.42 2.70
CA GLU A 100 -12.29 -2.15 3.52
C GLU A 100 -11.90 -3.46 2.80
N VAL A 101 -10.59 -3.75 2.78
CA VAL A 101 -10.05 -4.98 2.21
C VAL A 101 -9.15 -5.62 3.26
N THR A 102 -9.46 -6.84 3.65
CA THR A 102 -8.75 -7.56 4.71
C THR A 102 -8.35 -8.95 4.24
N ALA A 103 -7.14 -9.37 4.60
CA ALA A 103 -6.68 -10.74 4.46
C ALA A 103 -5.97 -11.17 5.75
N PRO A 104 -6.22 -12.38 6.29
CA PRO A 104 -5.50 -12.87 7.46
C PRO A 104 -4.01 -13.15 7.23
N ASN A 105 -3.61 -13.32 5.97
CA ASN A 105 -2.22 -13.58 5.56
C ASN A 105 -1.72 -12.41 4.69
N ASP A 106 -1.45 -12.67 3.40
CA ASP A 106 -0.78 -11.72 2.51
C ASP A 106 -1.75 -10.97 1.58
N ILE A 107 -1.42 -9.71 1.26
CA ILE A 107 -2.03 -8.93 0.18
C ILE A 107 -0.91 -8.49 -0.78
N THR A 108 -1.09 -8.75 -2.08
CA THR A 108 -0.14 -8.38 -3.13
C THR A 108 -0.82 -7.49 -4.17
N PHE A 109 -0.19 -6.36 -4.51
CA PHE A 109 -0.60 -5.49 -5.60
C PHE A 109 0.45 -5.48 -6.71
N THR A 110 0.07 -5.89 -7.92
CA THR A 110 0.96 -5.94 -9.09
C THR A 110 0.36 -5.15 -10.24
N ALA A 111 1.12 -4.21 -10.80
CA ALA A 111 0.75 -3.48 -12.02
C ALA A 111 1.80 -3.73 -13.11
N GLY A 112 1.39 -4.17 -14.29
CA GLY A 112 2.30 -4.46 -15.41
C GLY A 112 2.88 -3.22 -16.11
N LYS A 113 2.40 -2.02 -15.77
CA LYS A 113 2.88 -0.74 -16.30
C LYS A 113 3.01 0.28 -15.17
N ASN A 114 1.91 0.95 -14.81
CA ASN A 114 1.90 2.06 -13.88
C ASN A 114 0.93 1.77 -12.72
N MET A 115 1.28 2.24 -11.52
CA MET A 115 0.41 2.30 -10.35
C MET A 115 0.37 3.75 -9.85
N ASN A 116 -0.83 4.31 -9.70
CA ASN A 116 -1.03 5.68 -9.21
C ASN A 116 -1.82 5.62 -7.90
N ILE A 117 -1.36 6.31 -6.87
CA ILE A 117 -2.04 6.40 -5.56
C ILE A 117 -2.23 7.89 -5.24
N ASN A 118 -3.48 8.35 -5.19
CA ASN A 118 -3.85 9.73 -4.88
C ASN A 118 -4.71 9.75 -3.62
N VAL A 119 -4.32 10.52 -2.61
CA VAL A 119 -5.04 10.64 -1.34
C VAL A 119 -5.33 12.11 -1.06
N GLY A 120 -6.61 12.46 -0.86
CA GLY A 120 -7.05 13.86 -0.77
C GLY A 120 -6.81 14.54 0.58
N GLN A 121 -6.54 13.77 1.64
CA GLN A 121 -6.27 14.30 2.98
C GLN A 121 -5.02 13.62 3.57
N ASN A 122 -5.19 12.50 4.27
CA ASN A 122 -4.12 11.88 5.06
C ASN A 122 -3.85 10.45 4.59
N MET A 123 -2.57 10.10 4.46
CA MET A 123 -2.10 8.72 4.30
C MET A 123 -1.32 8.32 5.54
N THR A 124 -1.70 7.21 6.18
CA THR A 124 -0.94 6.61 7.29
C THR A 124 -0.45 5.22 6.87
N THR A 125 0.81 4.90 7.16
CA THR A 125 1.39 3.58 6.90
C THR A 125 2.06 3.08 8.18
N SER A 126 1.65 1.91 8.66
CA SER A 126 2.27 1.22 9.80
C SER A 126 2.79 -0.13 9.35
N VAL A 127 4.02 -0.48 9.75
CA VAL A 127 4.68 -1.75 9.41
C VAL A 127 5.24 -2.34 10.70
N GLY A 128 4.82 -3.56 11.04
CA GLY A 128 5.17 -4.18 12.33
C GLY A 128 6.59 -4.75 12.41
N ALA A 129 7.23 -5.04 11.27
CA ALA A 129 8.58 -5.61 11.22
C ALA A 129 9.50 -4.77 10.32
N ASN A 130 9.59 -5.12 9.03
CA ASN A 130 10.56 -4.52 8.11
C ASN A 130 9.86 -3.85 6.93
N LYS A 131 10.33 -2.65 6.57
CA LYS A 131 9.97 -1.97 5.32
C LYS A 131 11.21 -1.92 4.42
N SER A 132 11.08 -2.44 3.20
CA SER A 132 12.09 -2.31 2.14
C SER A 132 11.49 -1.52 0.98
N ASN A 133 12.29 -0.63 0.39
CA ASN A 133 11.90 0.14 -0.79
C ASN A 133 13.03 0.07 -1.82
N THR A 134 12.72 -0.37 -3.04
CA THR A 134 13.70 -0.50 -4.12
C THR A 134 13.18 0.26 -5.33
N ILE A 135 13.94 1.29 -5.74
CA ILE A 135 13.65 2.11 -6.90
C ILE A 135 14.74 1.86 -7.93
N GLY A 136 14.36 1.39 -9.12
CA GLY A 136 15.33 1.02 -10.18
C GLY A 136 15.94 2.23 -10.91
N MET A 137 15.31 3.40 -10.83
CA MET A 137 15.78 4.65 -11.43
C MET A 137 15.73 5.78 -10.39
N ASN A 138 14.82 6.75 -10.54
CA ASN A 138 14.80 7.97 -9.74
C ASN A 138 13.73 7.91 -8.65
N ASN A 139 14.07 8.34 -7.44
CA ASN A 139 13.13 8.67 -6.38
C ASN A 139 13.08 10.20 -6.23
N SER A 140 11.90 10.81 -6.34
CA SER A 140 11.69 12.25 -6.18
C SER A 140 10.65 12.48 -5.11
N GLU A 141 11.01 13.25 -4.07
CA GLU A 141 10.15 13.54 -2.93
C GLU A 141 10.12 15.05 -2.70
N THR A 142 8.91 15.59 -2.57
CA THR A 142 8.68 17.01 -2.32
C THR A 142 7.73 17.14 -1.13
N VAL A 143 8.21 17.76 -0.05
CA VAL A 143 7.44 18.01 1.16
C VAL A 143 7.25 19.52 1.32
N ALA A 144 6.00 19.98 1.30
CA ALA A 144 5.69 21.42 1.26
C ALA A 144 5.90 22.14 2.60
N MET A 145 5.85 21.41 3.71
CA MET A 145 5.99 21.98 5.06
C MET A 145 7.17 21.35 5.79
N ASN A 146 6.93 20.30 6.58
CA ASN A 146 7.95 19.70 7.44
C ASN A 146 8.18 18.23 7.06
N ASP A 147 9.45 17.86 6.90
CA ASP A 147 9.90 16.47 6.90
C ASP A 147 10.60 16.18 8.23
N THR A 148 10.20 15.11 8.90
CA THR A 148 10.75 14.74 10.21
C THR A 148 11.09 13.26 10.22
N GLN A 149 12.36 12.97 10.47
CA GLN A 149 12.88 11.61 10.52
C GLN A 149 13.52 11.35 11.87
N SER A 150 13.03 10.32 12.57
CA SER A 150 13.65 9.79 13.79
C SER A 150 14.11 8.37 13.54
N VAL A 151 15.36 8.07 13.88
CA VAL A 151 15.98 6.74 13.70
C VAL A 151 16.52 6.29 15.05
N GLY A 152 16.01 5.17 15.56
CA GLY A 152 16.33 4.71 16.92
C GLY A 152 17.72 4.07 17.08
N ALA A 153 18.39 3.71 15.98
CA ALA A 153 19.70 3.05 16.02
C ALA A 153 20.69 3.72 15.06
N MET A 154 20.77 3.26 13.81
CA MET A 154 21.74 3.74 12.82
C MET A 154 21.05 4.29 11.59
N LYS A 155 21.48 5.48 11.14
CA LYS A 155 21.19 6.01 9.82
C LYS A 155 22.47 6.00 8.99
N MET A 156 22.48 5.22 7.91
CA MET A 156 23.59 5.19 6.95
C MET A 156 23.14 5.86 5.65
N THR A 157 23.99 6.71 5.08
CA THR A 157 23.78 7.31 3.76
C THR A 157 25.06 7.15 2.95
N SER A 158 24.97 6.39 1.85
CA SER A 158 26.10 6.14 0.95
C SER A 158 25.79 6.71 -0.41
N VAL A 159 26.62 7.63 -0.89
CA VAL A 159 26.48 8.29 -2.18
C VAL A 159 27.76 8.07 -2.97
N VAL A 160 27.63 7.49 -4.17
CA VAL A 160 28.78 7.19 -5.06
C VAL A 160 29.13 8.40 -5.93
N GLY A 161 28.12 9.19 -6.31
CA GLY A 161 28.30 10.45 -7.01
C GLY A 161 28.33 11.63 -6.03
N ASP A 162 27.73 12.74 -6.44
CA ASP A 162 27.70 13.96 -5.65
C ASP A 162 26.56 13.98 -4.63
N ALA A 163 26.85 14.49 -3.43
CA ALA A 163 25.86 14.83 -2.42
C ALA A 163 25.87 16.34 -2.20
N SER A 164 24.71 16.98 -2.35
CA SER A 164 24.56 18.43 -2.20
C SER A 164 23.46 18.73 -1.19
N MET A 165 23.70 19.72 -0.32
CA MET A 165 22.72 20.22 0.64
C MET A 165 22.63 21.74 0.53
N PHE A 166 21.44 22.25 0.25
CA PHE A 166 21.18 23.68 0.15
C PHE A 166 20.22 24.11 1.25
N ILE A 167 20.68 25.01 2.12
CA ILE A 167 19.95 25.43 3.32
C ILE A 167 19.85 26.94 3.30
N THR A 168 18.67 27.46 2.99
CA THR A 168 18.41 28.92 3.03
C THR A 168 18.29 29.43 4.48
N GLY A 169 17.78 28.58 5.37
CA GLY A 169 17.61 28.89 6.79
C GLY A 169 18.85 28.55 7.62
N LYS A 170 18.63 28.24 8.90
CA LYS A 170 19.68 27.85 9.83
C LYS A 170 19.89 26.33 9.80
N LEU A 171 21.14 25.89 9.67
CA LEU A 171 21.56 24.55 10.04
C LEU A 171 21.93 24.52 11.54
N THR A 172 21.44 23.53 12.28
CA THR A 172 21.86 23.24 13.65
C THR A 172 22.23 21.78 13.74
N GLU A 173 23.47 21.51 14.15
CA GLU A 173 23.98 20.17 14.36
C GLU A 173 24.41 20.04 15.82
N MET A 174 23.87 19.03 16.50
CA MET A 174 24.24 18.68 17.87
C MET A 174 24.65 17.21 17.86
N ILE A 175 25.90 16.95 18.22
CA ILE A 175 26.48 15.61 18.23
C ILE A 175 27.00 15.35 19.64
N GLU A 176 26.45 14.36 20.32
CA GLU A 176 26.92 13.95 21.65
C GLU A 176 28.18 13.07 21.57
N GLY A 177 28.32 12.32 20.47
CA GLY A 177 29.50 11.52 20.17
C GLY A 177 30.55 12.27 19.34
N ASP A 178 31.38 11.50 18.65
CA ASP A 178 32.46 12.05 17.83
C ASP A 178 31.97 12.49 16.45
N VAL A 179 32.58 13.56 15.94
CA VAL A 179 32.50 13.94 14.53
C VAL A 179 33.85 13.65 13.88
N HIS A 180 33.84 12.86 12.81
CA HIS A 180 35.00 12.64 11.95
C HIS A 180 34.68 13.10 10.53
N SER A 181 35.54 13.94 9.97
CA SER A 181 35.40 14.47 8.62
C SER A 181 36.75 14.42 7.91
N GLU A 182 36.80 13.72 6.78
CA GLU A 182 37.99 13.55 5.97
C GLU A 182 37.67 13.88 4.51
N THR A 183 38.54 14.62 3.85
CA THR A 183 38.50 14.86 2.41
C THR A 183 39.86 14.50 1.80
N LYS A 184 39.85 13.74 0.71
CA LYS A 184 41.10 13.43 -0.03
C LYS A 184 41.58 14.59 -0.89
N MET A 185 40.67 15.50 -1.21
CA MET A 185 40.89 16.70 -2.01
C MET A 185 40.64 17.94 -1.14
N GLU A 186 40.54 19.09 -1.80
CA GLU A 186 40.30 20.38 -1.15
C GLU A 186 39.03 20.37 -0.28
N ARG A 187 39.15 21.00 0.90
CA ARG A 187 38.03 21.36 1.76
C ARG A 187 38.07 22.87 1.95
N ASN A 188 37.00 23.54 1.52
CA ASN A 188 36.81 24.98 1.70
C ASN A 188 35.72 25.24 2.73
N GLU A 189 36.00 26.11 3.68
CA GLU A 189 35.04 26.60 4.65
C GLU A 189 35.10 28.13 4.66
N VAL A 190 33.97 28.77 4.37
CA VAL A 190 33.87 30.21 4.19
C VAL A 190 32.67 30.72 4.97
N SER A 191 32.85 31.79 5.73
CA SER A 191 31.77 32.51 6.41
C SER A 191 31.97 34.00 6.18
N GLU A 192 30.89 34.69 5.78
CA GLU A 192 30.87 36.16 5.75
C GLU A 192 30.79 36.75 7.17
N GLY A 193 30.32 35.94 8.12
CA GLY A 193 30.16 36.33 9.52
C GLY A 193 31.27 35.81 10.42
N LYS A 194 30.96 35.77 11.71
CA LYS A 194 31.88 35.28 12.75
C LYS A 194 32.00 33.76 12.68
N ILE A 195 33.23 33.26 12.62
CA ILE A 195 33.57 31.86 12.91
C ILE A 195 34.07 31.77 14.35
N VAL A 196 33.60 30.78 15.11
CA VAL A 196 34.09 30.48 16.46
C VAL A 196 34.46 29.02 16.55
N THR A 197 35.72 28.75 16.88
CA THR A 197 36.20 27.42 17.23
C THR A 197 36.65 27.44 18.68
N GLN A 198 36.08 26.58 19.51
CA GLN A 198 36.41 26.51 20.92
C GLN A 198 36.56 25.03 21.33
N SER A 199 37.61 24.74 22.09
CA SER A 199 37.85 23.45 22.74
C SER A 199 38.09 23.70 24.22
N SER A 200 37.54 22.85 25.09
CA SER A 200 37.91 22.82 26.51
C SER A 200 39.21 22.04 26.75
N GLY A 201 39.60 21.19 25.81
CA GLY A 201 40.87 20.48 25.78
C GLY A 201 41.85 21.12 24.81
N THR A 202 42.60 20.30 24.09
CA THR A 202 43.55 20.77 23.08
C THR A 202 42.81 21.13 21.78
N ASN A 203 43.31 22.16 21.08
CA ASN A 203 42.96 22.46 19.70
C ASN A 203 44.25 22.46 18.88
N GLU A 204 44.40 21.49 17.98
CA GLU A 204 45.63 21.32 17.19
C GLU A 204 45.38 21.61 15.71
N GLN A 205 46.30 22.33 15.08
CA GLN A 205 46.32 22.57 13.64
C GLN A 205 47.69 22.19 13.10
N HIS A 206 47.73 21.19 12.23
CA HIS A 206 48.96 20.68 11.62
C HIS A 206 48.91 20.87 10.10
N SER A 207 50.03 21.24 9.50
CA SER A 207 50.19 21.38 8.04
C SER A 207 51.60 20.96 7.66
N GLU A 208 51.74 20.11 6.65
CA GLU A 208 53.05 19.71 6.11
C GLU A 208 53.78 20.86 5.41
N LYS A 209 53.03 21.90 4.99
CA LYS A 209 53.56 23.02 4.23
C LYS A 209 53.42 24.33 5.00
N THR A 210 52.28 24.98 4.89
CA THR A 210 52.10 26.34 5.40
C THR A 210 50.76 26.47 6.10
N VAL A 211 50.77 27.16 7.24
CA VAL A 211 49.57 27.72 7.89
C VAL A 211 49.65 29.23 7.74
N LYS A 212 48.59 29.86 7.22
CA LYS A 212 48.50 31.32 7.13
C LYS A 212 47.31 31.81 7.95
N ASN A 213 47.58 32.65 8.94
CA ASN A 213 46.57 33.37 9.70
C ASN A 213 46.79 34.88 9.45
N ASN A 214 46.01 35.44 8.53
CA ASN A 214 46.16 36.82 8.08
C ASN A 214 44.96 37.65 8.54
N SER A 215 45.21 38.85 9.03
CA SER A 215 44.17 39.81 9.43
C SER A 215 44.54 41.19 8.88
N ALA A 216 43.53 41.94 8.42
CA ALA A 216 43.70 43.35 8.05
C ALA A 216 43.83 44.27 9.28
N GLU A 217 43.38 43.79 10.44
CA GLU A 217 43.45 44.48 11.74
C GLU A 217 44.37 43.74 12.74
N LYS A 218 44.54 44.25 13.95
CA LYS A 218 45.40 43.65 14.99
C LYS A 218 44.85 42.29 15.46
N GLY A 219 45.65 41.23 15.31
CA GLY A 219 45.42 39.96 15.98
C GLY A 219 45.93 40.00 17.43
N ASN A 220 45.17 39.41 18.35
CA ASN A 220 45.61 39.21 19.73
C ASN A 220 45.88 37.71 19.93
N ASN A 221 47.14 37.36 20.21
CA ASN A 221 47.52 36.05 20.73
C ASN A 221 47.92 36.27 22.20
N PHE A 222 47.19 35.65 23.12
CA PHE A 222 47.46 35.68 24.56
C PHE A 222 47.93 34.31 25.05
#